data_AF-A0A7X6P5M8-F1
#
_entry.id   AF-A0A7X6P5M8-F1
#
_cell.length_a   1.000
_cell.length_b   1.000
_cell.length_c   1.000
_cell.angle_alpha   90.00
_cell.angle_beta   90.00
_cell.angle_gamma   90.00
#
_symmetry.space_group_name_H-M   'P 1'
#
loop_
_entity.id
_entity.type
_entity.pdbx_description
1 polymer ?
#
loop_
_entity_poly.entity_id
_entity_poly.type
_entity_poly.pdbx_seq_one_letter_code
_entity_poly.pdbx_strand_id
1 'polypeptide(L)' 'MSNRKKKRNKRYRGADAKQSTPNIIRVSAVKRSKTGQWWHEKKRSIMTSAGIVAVVIVVLIIIAELVKLFIN' A
#
# COMPACT_ATOMS: atom_id res chain seq x y z
N MET A 1 -8.33 -36.24 22.06
CA MET A 1 -7.06 -36.43 21.33
C MET A 1 -6.48 -35.05 21.01
N SER A 2 -5.23 -34.77 21.41
CA SER A 2 -4.59 -33.45 21.21
C SER A 2 -4.34 -33.15 19.74
N ASN A 3 -4.80 -31.99 19.25
CA ASN A 3 -4.57 -31.47 17.89
C ASN A 3 -3.11 -31.01 17.67
N ARG A 4 -2.13 -31.88 17.93
CA ARG A 4 -0.72 -31.58 17.64
C ARG A 4 -0.42 -31.98 16.20
N LYS A 5 -0.12 -30.99 15.36
CA LYS A 5 0.32 -31.21 13.98
C LYS A 5 1.57 -32.08 14.00
N LYS A 6 1.51 -33.24 13.32
CA LYS A 6 2.64 -34.16 13.18
C LYS A 6 3.83 -33.46 12.51
N LYS A 7 5.00 -33.49 13.16
CA LYS A 7 6.26 -32.95 12.61
C LYS A 7 6.52 -33.54 11.22
N ARG A 8 6.73 -32.67 10.22
CA ARG A 8 7.06 -33.06 8.84
C ARG A 8 8.59 -33.19 8.72
N ASN A 9 9.13 -34.30 9.18
CA ASN A 9 10.56 -34.65 9.09
C ASN A 9 10.85 -35.71 8.02
N LYS A 10 9.83 -36.20 7.30
CA LYS A 10 10.01 -37.12 6.18
C LYS A 10 10.69 -36.37 5.03
N ARG A 11 11.91 -36.80 4.65
CA ARG A 11 12.53 -36.36 3.39
C ARG A 11 11.63 -36.79 2.22
N TYR A 12 11.24 -35.85 1.37
CA TYR A 12 10.53 -36.15 0.12
C TYR A 12 11.52 -36.88 -0.80
N ARG A 13 11.17 -38.12 -1.20
CA ARG A 13 11.95 -38.99 -2.10
C ARG A 13 10.96 -39.66 -3.06
N GLY A 14 11.33 -39.84 -4.32
CA GLY A 14 10.51 -40.50 -5.35
C GLY A 14 10.79 -39.93 -6.75
N ALA A 15 10.38 -40.65 -7.81
CA ALA A 15 10.52 -40.18 -9.19
C ALA A 15 9.76 -38.86 -9.46
N ASP A 16 8.64 -38.65 -8.75
CA ASP A 16 7.86 -37.40 -8.81
C ASP A 16 8.43 -36.28 -7.94
N ALA A 17 9.41 -36.58 -7.08
CA ALA A 17 10.12 -35.58 -6.32
C ALA A 17 11.16 -34.94 -7.23
N LYS A 18 10.71 -34.03 -8.12
CA LYS A 18 11.58 -33.23 -8.98
C LYS A 18 12.69 -32.63 -8.12
N GLN A 19 13.91 -33.17 -8.23
CA GLN A 19 15.15 -32.49 -7.88
C GLN A 19 15.38 -31.36 -8.88
N SER A 20 14.45 -30.42 -9.02
CA SER A 20 14.77 -29.18 -9.71
C SER A 20 15.76 -28.45 -8.82
N THR A 21 16.91 -28.09 -9.38
CA THR A 21 17.79 -27.12 -8.76
C THR A 21 16.95 -25.92 -8.33
N PRO A 22 17.01 -25.51 -7.05
CA PRO A 22 16.22 -24.39 -6.60
C PRO A 22 16.63 -23.16 -7.41
N ASN A 23 15.67 -22.53 -8.09
CA ASN A 23 15.92 -21.22 -8.67
C ASN A 23 16.01 -20.21 -7.53
N ILE A 24 17.24 -19.78 -7.20
CA ILE A 24 17.49 -18.85 -6.12
C ILE A 24 17.05 -17.45 -6.58
N ILE A 25 15.85 -17.04 -6.17
CA ILE A 25 15.37 -15.68 -6.39
C ILE A 25 15.99 -14.79 -5.31
N ARG A 26 16.95 -13.94 -5.69
CA ARG A 26 17.51 -12.91 -4.81
C ARG A 26 16.55 -11.72 -4.74
N VAL A 27 15.74 -11.68 -3.70
CA VAL A 27 14.88 -10.52 -3.42
C VAL A 27 15.72 -9.49 -2.69
N SER A 28 15.95 -8.34 -3.32
CA SER A 28 16.59 -7.18 -2.68
C SER A 28 15.55 -6.09 -2.44
N ALA A 29 15.65 -5.42 -1.28
CA ALA A 29 14.84 -4.25 -1.04
C ALA A 29 15.30 -3.11 -1.97
N VAL A 30 14.36 -2.37 -2.54
CA VAL A 30 14.67 -1.16 -3.29
C VAL A 30 15.34 -0.17 -2.34
N LYS A 31 16.61 0.20 -2.61
CA LYS A 31 17.26 1.31 -1.90
C LYS A 31 16.53 2.60 -2.23
N ARG A 32 15.63 3.04 -1.34
CA ARG A 32 15.01 4.36 -1.41
C ARG A 32 15.75 5.30 -0.46
N SER A 33 16.02 6.52 -0.92
CA SER A 33 16.43 7.61 -0.03
C SER A 33 15.33 7.89 1.00
N LYS A 34 15.66 8.53 2.12
CA LYS A 34 14.67 8.94 3.13
C LYS A 34 13.49 9.70 2.52
N THR A 35 13.77 10.57 1.55
CA THR A 35 12.76 11.34 0.81
C THR A 35 11.87 10.46 -0.06
N GLY A 36 12.45 9.52 -0.82
CA GLY A 36 11.69 8.60 -1.66
C GLY A 36 10.82 7.61 -0.86
N GLN A 37 11.29 7.19 0.31
CA GLN A 37 10.51 6.37 1.23
C GLN A 37 9.33 7.16 1.81
N TRP A 38 9.58 8.38 2.30
CA TRP A 38 8.54 9.25 2.83
C TRP A 38 7.44 9.52 1.79
N TRP A 39 7.81 9.84 0.54
CA TRP A 39 6.83 10.03 -0.53
C TRP A 39 6.02 8.77 -0.80
N HIS A 40 6.67 7.60 -0.87
CA HIS A 40 5.98 6.34 -1.14
C HIS A 40 4.93 6.01 -0.06
N GLU A 41 5.25 6.29 1.20
CA GLU A 41 4.34 6.08 2.33
C GLU A 41 3.22 7.13 2.35
N LYS A 42 3.56 8.41 2.12
CA LYS A 42 2.63 9.53 2.28
C LYS A 42 1.77 9.81 1.04
N LYS A 43 2.14 9.34 -0.16
CA LYS A 43 1.44 9.67 -1.43
C LYS A 43 -0.07 9.45 -1.34
N ARG A 44 -0.52 8.36 -0.71
CA ARG A 44 -1.94 8.03 -0.61
C ARG A 44 -2.66 9.02 0.31
N SER A 45 -2.08 9.31 1.47
CA SER A 45 -2.60 10.33 2.39
C SER A 45 -2.61 11.73 1.79
N ILE A 46 -1.59 12.08 1.01
CA ILE A 46 -1.50 13.37 0.32
C ILE A 46 -2.59 13.48 -0.75
N MET A 47 -2.78 12.44 -1.57
CA MET A 47 -3.86 12.45 -2.57
C MET A 47 -5.24 12.58 -1.93
N THR A 48 -5.50 11.88 -0.82
CA THR A 48 -6.78 12.00 -0.10
C THR A 48 -6.97 13.38 0.51
N SER A 49 -5.94 13.92 1.18
CA SER A 49 -6.03 15.25 1.81
C SER A 49 -6.16 16.37 0.77
N ALA A 50 -5.48 16.27 -0.37
CA ALA A 50 -5.62 17.22 -1.47
C ALA A 50 -7.06 17.27 -2.01
N GLY A 51 -7.72 16.12 -2.13
CA GLY A 51 -9.13 16.05 -2.51
C GLY A 51 -10.06 16.77 -1.52
N ILE A 52 -9.83 16.58 -0.21
CA ILE A 52 -10.60 17.27 0.83
C ILE A 52 -10.40 18.78 0.74
N VAL A 53 -9.15 19.24 0.61
CA VAL A 53 -8.82 20.67 0.49
C VAL A 53 -9.52 21.29 -0.74
N ALA A 54 -9.51 20.59 -1.88
CA ALA A 54 -10.19 21.07 -3.08
C ALA A 54 -11.70 21.26 -2.87
N VAL A 55 -12.38 20.31 -2.22
CA VAL A 55 -13.81 20.43 -1.91
C VAL A 55 -14.08 21.62 -0.98
N VAL A 56 -13.25 21.81 0.05
CA VAL A 56 -13.40 22.94 0.98
C VAL A 56 -13.28 24.29 0.24
N ILE A 57 -12.31 24.42 -0.66
CA ILE A 57 -12.12 25.62 -1.47
C ILE A 57 -13.36 25.90 -2.34
N VAL A 58 -13.90 24.88 -3.01
CA VAL A 58 -15.11 25.03 -3.84
C VAL A 58 -16.29 25.50 -3.00
N VAL A 59 -16.49 24.94 -1.81
CA VAL A 59 -17.56 25.37 -0.89
C VAL A 59 -17.39 26.83 -0.48
N LEU A 60 -16.17 27.27 -0.16
CA LEU A 60 -15.90 28.67 0.18
C LEU A 60 -16.21 29.63 -0.97
N ILE A 61 -15.88 29.25 -2.21
CA ILE A 61 -16.20 30.05 -3.40
C ILE A 61 -17.72 30.19 -3.55
N ILE A 62 -18.47 29.08 -3.45
CA ILE A 62 -19.93 29.09 -3.55
C ILE A 62 -20.54 30.00 -2.47
N ILE A 63 -20.06 29.91 -1.23
CA ILE A 63 -20.52 30.78 -0.14
C ILE A 63 -20.22 32.24 -0.45
N ALA A 64 -19.02 32.56 -0.93
CA ALA A 64 -18.65 33.93 -1.29
C ALA A 64 -19.53 34.49 -2.42
N GLU A 65 -19.86 33.69 -3.43
CA GLU A 65 -20.77 34.07 -4.51
C GLU A 65 -22.20 34.30 -4.00
N LEU A 66 -22.70 33.41 -3.13
CA LEU A 66 -24.03 33.59 -2.52
C LEU A 66 -24.09 34.87 -1.68
N VAL A 67 -23.10 35.11 -0.83
CA VAL A 67 -23.02 36.33 -0.02
C VAL A 67 -23.02 37.57 -0.91
N LYS A 68 -22.25 37.54 -2.01
CA LYS A 68 -22.22 38.64 -2.99
C LYS A 68 -23.59 38.87 -3.64
N LEU A 69 -24.34 37.81 -3.93
CA LEU A 69 -25.66 37.88 -4.54
C LEU A 69 -26.76 38.38 -3.58
N PHE A 70 -26.61 38.16 -2.28
CA PHE A 70 -27.57 38.64 -1.27
C PHE A 70 -27.28 40.05 -0.75
N ILE A 71 -26.03 40.50 -0.81
CA ILE A 71 -25.61 41.83 -0.33
C ILE A 71 -25.70 42.90 -1.43
N ASN A 72 -25.62 42.52 -2.71
CA ASN A 72 -25.65 43.42 -3.86
C ASN A 72 -26.95 43.31 -4.63
#